data_AF-A0A9E4N8E4-F1
#
_entry.id   AF-A0A9E4N8E4-F1
#
_cell.length_a   1.000
_cell.length_b   1.000
_cell.length_c   1.000
_cell.angle_alpha   90.00
_cell.angle_beta   90.00
_cell.angle_gamma   90.00
#
_symmetry.space_group_name_H-M   'P 1'
#
loop_
_entity.id
_entity.type
_entity.pdbx_description
1 polymer ?
#
loop_
_entity_poly.entity_id
_entity_poly.type
_entity_poly.pdbx_seq_one_letter_code
_entity_poly.pdbx_strand_id
1 'polypeptide(L)'
;MNKYKLSRLSLAVIMGAFTASGAQAYVPGGTLNPNDIPKYVTPLVIPPVMNDTGIGDDYDIGMRQFQQQILPGGIWNTLNGRNDSFPPTTVWSYGPATDPRPDSRALGGGRNVAPAPNSQFNYPAYTIEAVKDTNTSVDWINQLVRRADRCRAVGGNLGTERANDCKFIKHILPVDQTLHWA
;
A
#
# COMPACT_ATOMS: atom_id res chain seq x y z
N MET A 1 -20.28 -36.52 -68.05
CA MET A 1 -19.08 -35.75 -68.50
C MET A 1 -18.81 -34.66 -67.47
N ASN A 2 -17.98 -34.94 -66.46
CA ASN A 2 -17.61 -33.96 -65.43
C ASN A 2 -16.08 -33.84 -65.44
N LYS A 3 -15.57 -32.70 -65.88
CA LYS A 3 -14.13 -32.45 -66.05
C LYS A 3 -13.55 -31.88 -64.75
N TYR A 4 -12.56 -32.56 -64.21
CA TYR A 4 -11.67 -32.08 -63.16
C TYR A 4 -10.92 -30.81 -63.59
N LYS A 5 -10.74 -29.87 -62.65
CA LYS A 5 -9.65 -28.88 -62.71
C LYS A 5 -9.09 -28.67 -61.30
N LEU A 6 -7.89 -29.22 -61.07
CA LEU A 6 -7.00 -28.77 -60.00
C LEU A 6 -6.55 -27.33 -60.31
N SER A 7 -6.56 -26.46 -59.30
CA SER A 7 -5.79 -25.21 -59.37
C SER A 7 -5.37 -24.73 -57.97
N ARG A 8 -4.08 -24.97 -57.70
CA ARG A 8 -3.11 -24.13 -56.95
C ARG A 8 -3.42 -23.79 -55.48
N LEU A 9 -2.75 -24.55 -54.59
CA LEU A 9 -2.41 -24.10 -53.25
C LEU A 9 -1.56 -22.83 -53.33
N SER A 10 -2.04 -21.72 -52.77
CA SER A 10 -1.25 -20.52 -52.53
C SER A 10 -0.94 -20.45 -51.04
N LEU A 11 0.35 -20.60 -50.70
CA LEU A 11 0.83 -20.47 -49.34
C LEU A 11 0.97 -18.98 -49.01
N ALA A 12 0.02 -18.42 -48.27
CA ALA A 12 0.11 -17.05 -47.78
C ALA A 12 0.96 -17.04 -46.49
N VAL A 13 2.18 -16.53 -46.58
CA VAL A 13 2.99 -16.20 -45.40
C VAL A 13 2.39 -14.95 -44.76
N ILE A 14 1.66 -15.12 -43.65
CA ILE A 14 1.17 -14.01 -42.84
C ILE A 14 2.35 -13.47 -42.04
N MET A 15 2.93 -12.38 -42.51
CA MET A 15 3.90 -11.59 -41.75
C MET A 15 3.12 -10.84 -40.66
N GLY A 16 3.03 -11.45 -39.47
CA GLY A 16 2.43 -10.82 -38.30
C GLY A 16 3.30 -9.68 -37.80
N ALA A 17 2.93 -8.44 -38.13
CA ALA A 17 3.49 -7.27 -37.48
C ALA A 17 3.06 -7.27 -36.01
N PHE A 18 3.96 -7.67 -35.11
CA PHE A 18 3.80 -7.39 -33.68
C PHE A 18 3.99 -5.89 -33.48
N THR A 19 2.92 -5.11 -33.64
CA THR A 19 2.85 -3.78 -33.04
C THR A 19 2.71 -4.00 -31.54
N ALA A 20 3.84 -4.00 -30.83
CA ALA A 20 3.84 -3.81 -29.39
C ALA A 20 3.34 -2.39 -29.10
N SER A 21 2.02 -2.23 -29.07
CA SER A 21 1.37 -1.05 -28.53
C SER A 21 1.59 -1.07 -27.02
N GLY A 22 2.79 -0.63 -26.60
CA GLY A 22 3.04 -0.28 -25.21
C GLY A 22 2.14 0.89 -24.88
N ALA A 23 0.94 0.61 -24.37
CA ALA A 23 0.12 1.64 -23.76
C ALA A 23 0.93 2.23 -22.61
N GLN A 24 1.45 3.46 -22.79
CA GLN A 24 1.88 4.26 -21.67
C GLN A 24 0.63 4.50 -20.83
N ALA A 25 0.49 3.70 -19.77
CA ALA A 25 -0.55 3.92 -18.78
C ALA A 25 -0.28 5.29 -18.16
N TYR A 26 -1.11 6.28 -18.53
CA TYR A 26 -1.13 7.54 -17.80
C TYR A 26 -1.47 7.22 -16.35
N VAL A 27 -0.62 7.65 -15.42
CA VAL A 27 -0.98 7.64 -14.01
C VAL A 27 -2.17 8.59 -13.85
N PRO A 28 -3.34 8.11 -13.40
CA PRO A 28 -4.47 9.00 -13.15
C PRO A 28 -4.08 10.08 -12.14
N GLY A 29 -4.31 11.36 -12.48
CA GLY A 29 -3.95 12.50 -11.62
C GLY A 29 -3.14 13.61 -12.30
N GLY A 30 -2.63 13.38 -13.51
CA GLY A 30 -1.82 14.37 -14.23
C GLY A 30 -0.42 14.57 -13.62
N THR A 31 0.35 15.52 -14.17
CA THR A 31 1.64 15.90 -13.59
C THR A 31 1.43 17.05 -12.61
N LEU A 32 1.72 16.82 -11.33
CA LEU A 32 1.78 17.89 -10.33
C LEU A 32 3.04 18.74 -10.58
N ASN A 33 2.88 20.05 -10.73
CA ASN A 33 4.01 20.96 -10.87
C ASN A 33 4.78 21.04 -9.53
N PRO A 34 6.07 20.66 -9.49
CA PRO A 34 6.84 20.65 -8.24
C PRO A 34 6.99 22.03 -7.57
N ASN A 35 6.87 23.11 -8.33
CA ASN A 35 6.96 24.47 -7.80
C ASN A 35 5.71 24.90 -7.02
N ASP A 36 4.59 24.20 -7.20
CA ASP A 36 3.35 24.50 -6.49
C ASP A 36 3.32 23.84 -5.09
N ILE A 37 4.27 22.95 -4.79
CA ILE A 37 4.38 22.28 -3.49
C ILE A 37 5.22 23.17 -2.55
N PRO A 38 4.64 23.68 -1.45
CA PRO A 38 5.40 24.46 -0.47
C PRO A 38 6.53 23.63 0.13
N LYS A 39 7.73 24.22 0.19
CA LYS A 39 8.94 23.53 0.66
C LYS A 39 9.19 23.80 2.13
N TYR A 40 9.64 22.77 2.86
CA TYR A 40 10.06 22.87 4.27
C TYR A 40 8.97 23.32 5.24
N VAL A 41 7.70 23.11 4.89
CA VAL A 41 6.55 23.54 5.72
C VAL A 41 5.93 22.42 6.56
N THR A 42 6.31 21.17 6.29
CA THR A 42 5.83 19.99 7.03
C THR A 42 6.91 19.58 8.03
N PRO A 43 6.59 19.39 9.33
CA PRO A 43 7.54 18.87 10.30
C PRO A 43 8.09 17.51 9.89
N LEU A 44 9.35 17.24 10.21
CA LEU A 44 9.94 15.92 10.01
C LEU A 44 9.25 14.92 10.95
N VAL A 45 8.62 13.89 10.38
CA VAL A 45 8.09 12.76 11.16
C VAL A 45 9.26 11.85 11.53
N ILE A 46 9.41 11.60 12.83
CA ILE A 46 10.33 10.59 13.36
C ILE A 46 9.46 9.39 13.75
N PRO A 47 9.51 8.27 13.02
CA PRO A 47 8.74 7.08 13.38
C PRO A 47 9.18 6.57 14.76
N PRO A 48 8.25 6.42 15.72
CA PRO A 48 8.51 5.77 17.00
C PRO A 48 8.89 4.29 16.85
N VAL A 49 9.20 3.67 17.98
CA VAL A 49 9.37 2.21 18.11
C VAL A 49 8.02 1.53 17.91
N MET A 50 8.01 0.42 17.16
CA MET A 50 6.83 -0.41 16.94
C MET A 50 6.49 -1.19 18.21
N ASN A 51 5.21 -1.31 18.53
CA ASN A 51 4.77 -2.14 19.63
C ASN A 51 4.94 -3.63 19.29
N ASP A 52 5.41 -4.40 20.26
CA ASP A 52 5.43 -5.85 20.23
C ASP A 52 4.03 -6.44 20.51
N THR A 53 3.92 -7.77 20.58
CA THR A 53 2.68 -8.49 20.92
C THR A 53 2.31 -8.40 22.41
N GLY A 54 3.10 -7.67 23.21
CA GLY A 54 3.08 -7.71 24.68
C GLY A 54 3.96 -8.83 25.26
N ILE A 55 4.55 -9.67 24.40
CA ILE A 55 5.64 -10.58 24.71
C ILE A 55 6.89 -9.93 24.13
N GLY A 56 7.88 -9.62 25.00
CA GLY A 56 9.06 -8.87 24.59
C GLY A 56 9.76 -9.51 23.38
N ASP A 57 10.12 -8.66 22.42
CA ASP A 57 10.82 -9.02 21.18
C ASP A 57 10.04 -9.94 20.22
N ASP A 58 8.72 -10.06 20.39
CA ASP A 58 7.82 -10.81 19.50
C ASP A 58 6.84 -9.86 18.80
N TYR A 59 6.79 -9.88 17.47
CA TYR A 59 6.05 -8.90 16.68
C TYR A 59 5.11 -9.55 15.65
N ASP A 60 3.83 -9.19 15.71
CA ASP A 60 2.88 -9.43 14.63
C ASP A 60 2.81 -8.17 13.75
N ILE A 61 3.38 -8.20 12.55
CA ILE A 61 3.44 -7.03 11.66
C ILE A 61 2.56 -7.22 10.44
N GLY A 62 1.49 -6.43 10.36
CA GLY A 62 0.58 -6.43 9.22
C GLY A 62 1.04 -5.50 8.11
N MET A 63 0.95 -5.95 6.85
CA MET A 63 1.04 -5.05 5.69
C MET A 63 -0.36 -4.63 5.23
N ARG A 64 -0.65 -3.32 5.18
CA ARG A 64 -1.97 -2.78 4.78
C ARG A 64 -1.85 -1.67 3.74
N GLN A 65 -2.93 -1.50 2.99
CA GLN A 65 -3.19 -0.27 2.23
C GLN A 65 -3.94 0.73 3.12
N PHE A 66 -3.44 1.96 3.23
CA PHE A 66 -4.09 3.07 3.93
C PHE A 66 -3.71 4.40 3.28
N GLN A 67 -4.20 5.53 3.80
CA GLN A 67 -3.80 6.85 3.30
C GLN A 67 -2.87 7.54 4.29
N GLN A 68 -1.96 8.36 3.80
CA GLN A 68 -1.12 9.21 4.63
C GLN A 68 -1.06 10.62 4.06
N GLN A 69 -1.12 11.62 4.94
CA GLN A 69 -0.89 13.00 4.52
C GLN A 69 0.61 13.19 4.26
N ILE A 70 1.05 13.01 3.01
CA ILE A 70 2.46 13.17 2.61
C ILE A 70 2.76 14.62 2.24
N LEU A 71 1.94 15.21 1.36
CA LEU A 71 2.07 16.61 0.94
C LEU A 71 1.43 17.55 1.98
N PRO A 72 1.79 18.85 1.99
CA PRO A 72 1.20 19.82 2.91
C PRO A 72 -0.34 19.84 2.86
N GLY A 73 -1.01 19.92 4.00
CA GLY A 73 -2.47 19.87 4.09
C GLY A 73 -2.95 19.00 5.25
N GLY A 74 -4.27 18.85 5.39
CA GLY A 74 -4.88 18.00 6.42
C GLY A 74 -4.32 18.30 7.82
N ILE A 75 -3.80 17.27 8.48
CA ILE A 75 -3.18 17.41 9.82
C ILE A 75 -2.00 18.42 9.85
N TRP A 76 -1.27 18.62 8.75
CA TRP A 76 -0.15 19.57 8.74
C TRP A 76 -0.60 21.03 8.84
N ASN A 77 -1.85 21.31 8.42
CA ASN A 77 -2.44 22.64 8.57
C ASN A 77 -2.67 22.99 10.04
N THR A 78 -2.98 22.01 10.89
CA THR A 78 -3.29 22.24 12.30
C THR A 78 -2.06 22.52 13.15
N LEU A 79 -0.89 22.00 12.75
CA LEU A 79 0.37 22.22 13.46
C LEU A 79 0.99 23.59 13.18
N ASN A 80 0.88 24.07 11.94
CA ASN A 80 1.64 25.25 11.47
C ASN A 80 0.74 26.43 11.06
N GLY A 81 -0.57 26.39 11.34
CA GLY A 81 -1.52 27.45 11.00
C GLY A 81 -1.71 27.66 9.49
N ARG A 82 -1.50 26.61 8.70
CA ARG A 82 -1.53 26.65 7.22
C ARG A 82 -2.91 26.28 6.69
N ASN A 83 -3.11 26.49 5.38
CA ASN A 83 -4.34 26.13 4.68
C ASN A 83 -4.04 25.49 3.31
N ASP A 84 -3.08 24.58 3.28
CA ASP A 84 -2.75 23.83 2.06
C ASP A 84 -3.82 22.78 1.78
N SER A 85 -4.05 22.47 0.50
CA SER A 85 -5.17 21.63 0.05
C SER A 85 -4.73 20.37 -0.72
N PHE A 86 -3.55 19.82 -0.43
CA PHE A 86 -3.12 18.58 -1.07
C PHE A 86 -3.82 17.36 -0.46
N PRO A 87 -4.36 16.44 -1.28
CA PRO A 87 -5.03 15.25 -0.77
C PRO A 87 -4.04 14.26 -0.15
N PRO A 88 -4.48 13.43 0.80
CA PRO A 88 -3.65 12.35 1.32
C PRO A 88 -3.38 11.29 0.26
N THR A 89 -2.20 10.68 0.33
CA THR A 89 -1.70 9.70 -0.63
C THR A 89 -2.02 8.29 -0.17
N THR A 90 -2.55 7.44 -1.05
CA THR A 90 -2.66 6.00 -0.78
C THR A 90 -1.27 5.39 -0.73
N VAL A 91 -0.97 4.69 0.36
CA VAL A 91 0.30 4.00 0.59
C VAL A 91 0.05 2.56 1.01
N TRP A 92 1.08 1.74 0.83
CA TRP A 92 1.17 0.39 1.37
C TRP A 92 2.33 0.39 2.35
N SER A 93 2.06 0.05 3.60
CA SER A 93 3.09 0.02 4.63
C SER A 93 2.69 -0.89 5.79
N TYR A 94 3.54 -0.90 6.81
CA TYR A 94 3.52 -1.82 7.93
C TYR A 94 3.12 -1.14 9.25
N GLY A 95 2.61 -1.94 10.17
CA GLY A 95 2.29 -1.60 11.55
C GLY A 95 1.85 -2.85 12.32
N PRO A 96 1.62 -2.77 13.64
CA PRO A 96 1.13 -3.90 14.44
C PRO A 96 -0.14 -4.48 13.83
N ALA A 97 -0.20 -5.80 13.66
CA ALA A 97 -1.27 -6.46 12.92
C ALA A 97 -2.65 -6.31 13.56
N THR A 98 -2.68 -6.04 14.87
CA THR A 98 -3.90 -5.85 15.67
C THR A 98 -4.33 -4.38 15.76
N ASP A 99 -3.49 -3.43 15.37
CA ASP A 99 -3.82 -2.02 15.41
C ASP A 99 -5.06 -1.72 14.55
N PRO A 100 -5.93 -0.79 14.99
CA PRO A 100 -7.00 -0.31 14.14
C PRO A 100 -6.38 0.49 12.97
N ARG A 101 -7.21 0.88 12.01
CA ARG A 101 -6.74 1.76 10.94
C ARG A 101 -6.51 3.19 11.44
N PRO A 102 -5.54 3.91 10.85
CA PRO A 102 -5.26 5.30 11.23
C PRO A 102 -6.51 6.17 11.16
N ASP A 103 -6.79 6.96 12.19
CA ASP A 103 -7.88 7.92 12.17
C ASP A 103 -7.42 9.27 12.75
N SER A 104 -7.09 10.19 11.84
CA SER A 104 -6.58 11.52 12.19
C SER A 104 -7.66 12.59 12.23
N ARG A 105 -8.96 12.23 12.18
CA ARG A 105 -10.07 13.22 12.21
C ARG A 105 -10.00 14.15 13.42
N ALA A 106 -9.61 13.62 14.58
CA ALA A 106 -9.44 14.41 15.81
C ALA A 106 -8.31 15.45 15.72
N LEU A 107 -7.42 15.33 14.73
CA LEU A 107 -6.26 16.20 14.53
C LEU A 107 -6.39 17.10 13.28
N GLY A 108 -7.59 17.18 12.68
CA GLY A 108 -7.83 17.91 11.42
C GLY A 108 -7.43 17.14 10.15
N GLY A 109 -7.09 15.86 10.30
CA GLY A 109 -6.89 14.93 9.18
C GLY A 109 -8.18 14.22 8.77
N GLY A 110 -8.06 12.97 8.31
CA GLY A 110 -9.14 12.18 7.74
C GLY A 110 -9.27 10.78 8.35
N ARG A 111 -10.38 10.09 8.03
CA ARG A 111 -10.57 8.68 8.39
C ARG A 111 -9.67 7.81 7.51
N ASN A 112 -9.02 6.79 8.09
CA ASN A 112 -8.01 5.95 7.41
C ASN A 112 -6.77 6.75 6.94
N VAL A 113 -6.49 7.91 7.54
CA VAL A 113 -5.37 8.80 7.19
C VAL A 113 -4.37 8.88 8.34
N ALA A 114 -3.13 8.48 8.08
CA ALA A 114 -1.99 8.67 8.96
C ALA A 114 -1.34 10.07 8.77
N PRO A 115 -0.55 10.56 9.74
CA PRO A 115 -0.32 10.00 11.06
C PRO A 115 -1.55 10.13 11.96
N ALA A 116 -1.79 9.12 12.81
CA ALA A 116 -2.92 9.09 13.72
C ALA A 116 -2.52 8.48 15.07
N PRO A 117 -3.06 8.97 16.20
CA PRO A 117 -2.64 8.54 17.53
C PRO A 117 -3.16 7.14 17.89
N ASN A 118 -4.17 6.64 17.17
CA ASN A 118 -4.80 5.35 17.45
C ASN A 118 -4.13 4.17 16.73
N SER A 119 -3.08 4.38 15.95
CA SER A 119 -2.51 3.38 15.04
C SER A 119 -1.06 3.68 14.72
N GLN A 120 -0.19 2.67 14.72
CA GLN A 120 1.22 2.76 14.31
C GLN A 120 1.44 2.42 12.83
N PHE A 121 0.37 2.24 12.03
CA PHE A 121 0.50 2.15 10.57
C PHE A 121 0.97 3.50 10.01
N ASN A 122 2.19 3.52 9.45
CA ASN A 122 2.85 4.73 8.97
C ASN A 122 3.79 4.42 7.79
N TYR A 123 4.14 5.43 7.01
CA TYR A 123 5.16 5.36 5.97
C TYR A 123 6.20 6.50 6.14
N PRO A 124 7.47 6.21 6.47
CA PRO A 124 8.02 4.89 6.80
C PRO A 124 7.32 4.23 7.98
N ALA A 125 7.38 2.90 8.03
CA ALA A 125 6.87 2.14 9.17
C ALA A 125 7.63 2.50 10.45
N TYR A 126 7.01 2.20 11.59
CA TYR A 126 7.66 2.34 12.89
C TYR A 126 8.85 1.37 13.01
N THR A 127 9.81 1.70 13.86
CA THR A 127 11.09 0.99 13.94
C THR A 127 10.99 -0.23 14.85
N ILE A 128 11.51 -1.38 14.43
CA ILE A 128 11.79 -2.49 15.34
C ILE A 128 13.13 -2.18 16.02
N GLU A 129 13.14 -2.16 17.35
CA GLU A 129 14.38 -2.11 18.13
C GLU A 129 14.67 -3.51 18.67
N ALA A 130 15.93 -3.94 18.54
CA ALA A 130 16.38 -5.26 18.95
C ALA A 130 17.66 -5.16 19.79
N VAL A 131 17.78 -6.05 20.78
CA VAL A 131 18.95 -6.15 21.64
C VAL A 131 19.89 -7.23 21.11
N LYS A 132 21.20 -6.96 21.09
CA LYS A 132 22.21 -7.93 20.68
C LYS A 132 22.09 -9.22 21.51
N ASP A 133 22.19 -10.36 20.84
CA ASP A 133 22.08 -11.71 21.41
C ASP A 133 20.71 -12.04 22.05
N THR A 134 19.70 -11.19 21.87
CA THR A 134 18.30 -11.50 22.21
C THR A 134 17.56 -11.92 20.95
N ASN A 135 16.79 -13.00 21.04
CA ASN A 135 16.04 -13.50 19.90
C ASN A 135 14.81 -12.63 19.63
N THR A 136 14.73 -12.01 18.46
CA THR A 136 13.54 -11.31 17.98
C THR A 136 12.76 -12.21 17.02
N SER A 137 11.45 -12.32 17.24
CA SER A 137 10.52 -13.05 16.38
C SER A 137 9.60 -12.07 15.66
N VAL A 138 9.38 -12.26 14.36
CA VAL A 138 8.52 -11.40 13.56
C VAL A 138 7.64 -12.25 12.64
N ASP A 139 6.33 -12.17 12.87
CA ASP A 139 5.31 -12.71 12.00
C ASP A 139 4.87 -11.63 10.99
N TRP A 140 5.28 -11.80 9.73
CA TRP A 140 4.90 -10.93 8.63
C TRP A 140 3.54 -11.32 8.05
N ILE A 141 2.52 -10.55 8.35
CA ILE A 141 1.13 -10.88 8.03
C ILE A 141 0.66 -10.07 6.82
N ASN A 142 0.30 -10.76 5.74
CA ASN A 142 -0.36 -10.11 4.61
C ASN A 142 -1.78 -9.68 5.01
N GLN A 143 -2.00 -8.38 5.17
CA GLN A 143 -3.32 -7.79 5.40
C GLN A 143 -3.75 -6.87 4.23
N LEU A 144 -3.22 -7.13 3.02
CA LEU A 144 -3.61 -6.43 1.80
C LEU A 144 -4.90 -6.98 1.24
N VAL A 145 -5.96 -6.20 1.41
CA VAL A 145 -7.31 -6.57 0.98
C VAL A 145 -7.98 -5.46 0.19
N ARG A 146 -8.94 -5.85 -0.65
CA ARG A 146 -9.61 -4.97 -1.62
C ARG A 146 -10.30 -3.78 -0.96
N ARG A 147 -11.05 -4.03 0.12
CA ARG A 147 -11.66 -2.97 0.92
C ARG A 147 -10.99 -2.93 2.26
N ALA A 148 -9.71 -2.52 2.20
CA ALA A 148 -8.94 -2.23 3.39
C ALA A 148 -9.74 -1.35 4.32
N ASP A 149 -10.55 -0.38 3.84
CA ASP A 149 -11.42 0.51 4.61
C ASP A 149 -12.58 -0.17 5.40
N ARG A 150 -12.93 -1.42 5.08
CA ARG A 150 -14.05 -2.17 5.70
C ARG A 150 -13.63 -3.49 6.32
N CYS A 151 -12.55 -4.09 5.87
CA CYS A 151 -12.06 -5.33 6.45
C CYS A 151 -11.44 -5.08 7.83
N ARG A 152 -11.91 -5.79 8.86
CA ARG A 152 -11.39 -5.71 10.23
C ARG A 152 -10.46 -6.88 10.50
N ALA A 153 -9.23 -6.63 10.95
CA ALA A 153 -8.40 -7.68 11.53
C ALA A 153 -8.91 -7.97 12.96
N VAL A 154 -9.14 -9.24 13.29
CA VAL A 154 -9.49 -9.72 14.63
C VAL A 154 -8.40 -10.68 15.07
N GLY A 155 -7.63 -10.29 16.10
CA GLY A 155 -6.51 -11.11 16.60
C GLY A 155 -5.49 -11.47 15.52
N GLY A 156 -5.04 -10.48 14.73
CA GLY A 156 -4.07 -10.66 13.64
C GLY A 156 -4.66 -11.23 12.34
N ASN A 157 -5.78 -11.96 12.39
CA ASN A 157 -6.44 -12.55 11.23
C ASN A 157 -7.47 -11.62 10.60
N LEU A 158 -7.59 -11.62 9.27
CA LEU A 158 -8.63 -10.84 8.58
C LEU A 158 -10.01 -11.45 8.84
N GLY A 159 -10.91 -10.67 9.45
CA GLY A 159 -12.27 -11.09 9.78
C GLY A 159 -13.13 -11.37 8.55
N THR A 160 -14.27 -12.03 8.74
CA THR A 160 -15.19 -12.47 7.67
C THR A 160 -16.25 -11.41 7.29
N GLU A 161 -16.01 -10.13 7.56
CA GLU A 161 -16.98 -9.08 7.24
C GLU A 161 -17.17 -8.99 5.72
N ARG A 162 -18.40 -9.34 5.27
CA ARG A 162 -18.84 -9.52 3.87
C ARG A 162 -17.73 -10.03 2.95
N ALA A 163 -17.69 -11.34 2.67
CA ALA A 163 -16.68 -12.10 1.89
C ALA A 163 -15.84 -11.35 0.82
N ASN A 164 -16.40 -10.36 0.12
CA ASN A 164 -15.68 -9.56 -0.87
C ASN A 164 -14.83 -8.40 -0.31
N ASP A 165 -15.03 -7.93 0.92
CA ASP A 165 -14.33 -6.78 1.48
C ASP A 165 -12.91 -7.15 1.93
N CYS A 166 -12.78 -8.34 2.51
CA CYS A 166 -11.52 -8.94 2.94
C CYS A 166 -10.82 -9.79 1.86
N LYS A 167 -11.26 -9.70 0.60
CA LYS A 167 -10.59 -10.40 -0.51
C LYS A 167 -9.18 -9.86 -0.68
N PHE A 168 -8.19 -10.74 -0.59
CA PHE A 168 -6.78 -10.40 -0.84
C PHE A 168 -6.59 -9.77 -2.22
N ILE A 169 -5.75 -8.74 -2.28
CA ILE A 169 -5.29 -8.15 -3.54
C ILE A 169 -3.89 -8.65 -3.87
N LYS A 170 -3.48 -8.44 -5.12
CA LYS A 170 -2.12 -8.76 -5.56
C LYS A 170 -1.12 -8.02 -4.67
N HIS A 171 -0.17 -8.77 -4.13
CA HIS A 171 0.93 -8.24 -3.35
C HIS A 171 1.78 -7.26 -4.20
N ILE A 172 2.33 -6.22 -3.56
CA ILE A 172 3.02 -5.13 -4.27
C ILE A 172 4.33 -5.59 -4.92
N LEU A 173 4.99 -6.59 -4.32
CA LEU A 173 6.11 -7.34 -4.89
C LEU A 173 5.66 -8.75 -5.29
N PRO A 174 6.25 -9.37 -6.33
CA PRO A 174 6.18 -10.81 -6.50
C PRO A 174 6.68 -11.48 -5.22
N VAL A 175 5.82 -12.21 -4.51
CA VAL A 175 6.24 -13.01 -3.36
C VAL A 175 6.89 -14.25 -3.92
N ASP A 176 8.22 -14.31 -3.86
CA ASP A 176 8.95 -15.56 -4.05
C ASP A 176 8.86 -16.35 -2.75
N GLN A 177 8.11 -17.45 -2.77
CA GLN A 177 7.93 -18.33 -1.61
C GLN A 177 9.21 -19.09 -1.23
N THR A 178 10.25 -19.04 -2.05
CA THR A 178 11.57 -19.63 -1.75
C THR A 178 12.50 -18.64 -1.05
N LEU A 179 12.13 -17.36 -0.99
CA LEU A 179 12.92 -16.31 -0.36
C LEU A 179 12.47 -16.15 1.09
N HIS A 180 13.30 -16.60 2.03
CA HIS A 180 13.17 -16.26 3.43
C HIS A 180 13.73 -14.85 3.63
N TRP A 181 12.86 -13.90 3.96
CA TRP A 181 13.28 -12.57 4.40
C TRP A 181 13.53 -12.68 5.90
N ALA A 182 14.77 -12.43 6.31
CA ALA A 182 15.16 -12.23 7.71
C ALA A 182 14.98 -10.77 8.08
#